data_AF-A0A356INC1-F1
#
_entry.id   AF-A0A356INC1-F1
#
_cell.length_a   1.000
_cell.length_b   1.000
_cell.length_c   1.000
_cell.angle_alpha   90.00
_cell.angle_beta   90.00
_cell.angle_gamma   90.00
#
_symmetry.space_group_name_H-M   'P 1'
#
loop_
_entity.id
_entity.type
_entity.pdbx_description
1 polymer ?
#
loop_
_entity_poly.entity_id
_entity_poly.type
_entity_poly.pdbx_seq_one_letter_code
_entity_poly.pdbx_strand_id
1 'polypeptide(L)'
;NNDLAQQNYISTNYTHSVRDLLALDINVIAQLLAHRVEDGKDRYSMSCNPETTRDLLPALQARKKQGEPILIIGQVNENLPFMENDALIEEDCFDMVVNNKAYYSTLFAPPNMPVSTIDHMIGLYASTLIADGGTLQIGIGSLGDAIVYGCEIRHQQNDAYNGVLKDLNILDKFGNTIHKLGGTGTFEQGLYGNSEMFVDGFYYLIKTDILRRRVFDHEGIQRLLNESKINTDVSIETLDALIDGGYIQPVLTREDVDTLVHFGLFKPGTKLDNDALVTPQGEHVSAAVDQSRDIIISQCLGHSLQHGRIMHGGFFLGPKSFYDGLKNLDEDTLRAINMTNISYVNQLYGSETLKRLQRKKARFINTVFMAHALGAATSDGLESGRVVSGVGGQYNFVAQAHELEDGRSILMLKSTRDKNGVTQSNIVWNYGHITIPRHLRDVYVTEYGIADVRGKCDKEVVAAMLNIADSRFQPELMAKAKQAGKLPGDYQIPEQFRNNYPEQLEAVLAPYRAKGMFPAFPCGTDFTTEELVVARCLKAMKAKTEKKSTIAKALIKVLQNPATPEQHLPYLARVQLDNPNNLEDKIARVLMMDELEQVLN
;
A
#
# COMPACT_ATOMS: atom_id res chain seq x y z
N ASN A 1 -0.10 -21.48 -15.33
CA ASN A 1 -1.41 -21.73 -15.97
C ASN A 1 -1.95 -23.02 -15.36
N ASN A 2 -2.98 -22.93 -14.52
CA ASN A 2 -3.56 -24.08 -13.83
C ASN A 2 -5.06 -24.09 -14.15
N ASP A 3 -5.49 -25.04 -14.97
CA ASP A 3 -6.88 -25.11 -15.45
C ASP A 3 -7.85 -25.42 -14.31
N LEU A 4 -7.44 -26.26 -13.34
CA LEU A 4 -8.25 -26.55 -12.16
C LEU A 4 -8.51 -25.29 -11.34
N ALA A 5 -7.50 -24.44 -11.15
CA ALA A 5 -7.65 -23.17 -10.44
C ALA A 5 -8.54 -22.19 -11.20
N GLN A 6 -8.51 -22.18 -12.53
CA GLN A 6 -9.41 -21.34 -13.34
C GLN A 6 -10.86 -21.83 -13.29
N GLN A 7 -11.08 -23.15 -13.36
CA GLN A 7 -12.42 -23.76 -13.31
C GLN A 7 -13.09 -23.60 -11.94
N ASN A 8 -12.31 -23.58 -10.87
CA ASN A 8 -12.80 -23.50 -9.49
C ASN A 8 -12.54 -22.12 -8.86
N TYR A 9 -12.27 -21.09 -9.67
CA TYR A 9 -12.12 -19.73 -9.17
C TYR A 9 -13.47 -19.19 -8.69
N ILE A 10 -13.55 -18.83 -7.41
CA ILE A 10 -14.73 -18.19 -6.83
C ILE A 10 -14.57 -16.68 -6.99
N SER A 11 -15.39 -16.09 -7.85
CA SER A 11 -15.45 -14.64 -8.05
C SER A 11 -16.25 -14.00 -6.92
N THR A 12 -15.55 -13.60 -5.86
CA THR A 12 -16.11 -12.89 -4.71
C THR A 12 -15.41 -11.55 -4.51
N ASN A 13 -16.16 -10.53 -4.10
CA ASN A 13 -15.59 -9.27 -3.62
C ASN A 13 -14.99 -9.53 -2.23
N TYR A 14 -13.75 -9.10 -1.99
CA TYR A 14 -13.06 -9.47 -0.76
C TYR A 14 -13.77 -9.01 0.53
N THR A 15 -14.42 -7.86 0.48
CA THR A 15 -15.25 -7.32 1.59
C THR A 15 -16.42 -8.23 1.96
N HIS A 16 -16.89 -9.05 1.01
CA HIS A 16 -18.00 -9.99 1.18
C HIS A 16 -17.55 -11.45 1.24
N SER A 17 -16.24 -11.70 1.27
CA SER A 17 -15.69 -13.06 1.33
C SER A 17 -16.26 -13.84 2.51
N VAL A 18 -16.41 -13.23 3.69
CA VAL A 18 -16.99 -13.90 4.88
C VAL A 18 -18.44 -14.32 4.66
N ARG A 19 -19.27 -13.50 4.00
CA ARG A 19 -20.65 -13.87 3.64
C ARG A 19 -20.64 -15.14 2.77
N ASP A 20 -19.78 -15.16 1.76
CA ASP A 20 -19.72 -16.26 0.79
C ASP A 20 -19.12 -17.53 1.42
N LEU A 21 -18.13 -17.39 2.30
CA LEU A 21 -17.58 -18.48 3.10
C LEU A 21 -18.66 -19.10 4.01
N LEU A 22 -19.47 -18.29 4.69
CA LEU A 22 -20.57 -18.77 5.51
C LEU A 22 -21.63 -19.49 4.67
N ALA A 23 -21.94 -19.00 3.47
CA ALA A 23 -22.87 -19.65 2.55
C ALA A 23 -22.33 -20.97 1.97
N LEU A 24 -21.02 -21.20 2.03
CA LEU A 24 -20.36 -22.46 1.68
C LEU A 24 -20.25 -23.42 2.89
N ASP A 25 -20.90 -23.11 4.00
CA ASP A 25 -20.96 -23.91 5.22
C ASP A 25 -19.58 -24.29 5.77
N ILE A 26 -18.58 -23.40 5.64
CA ILE A 26 -17.25 -23.67 6.18
C ILE A 26 -17.32 -24.01 7.67
N ASN A 27 -16.55 -25.02 8.06
CA ASN A 27 -16.58 -25.57 9.41
C ASN A 27 -15.18 -25.80 10.00
N VAL A 28 -14.12 -25.48 9.27
CA VAL A 28 -12.73 -25.51 9.75
C VAL A 28 -12.03 -24.22 9.36
N ILE A 29 -11.36 -23.59 10.32
CA ILE A 29 -10.42 -22.49 10.08
C ILE A 29 -9.07 -22.81 10.70
N ALA A 30 -7.99 -22.45 10.00
CA ALA A 30 -6.63 -22.55 10.48
C ALA A 30 -5.94 -21.19 10.32
N GLN A 31 -5.47 -20.62 11.43
CA GLN A 31 -4.91 -19.28 11.49
C GLN A 31 -3.47 -19.34 12.01
N LEU A 32 -2.54 -18.69 11.30
CA LEU A 32 -1.19 -18.50 11.81
C LEU A 32 -1.19 -17.44 12.93
N LEU A 33 -0.42 -17.69 13.98
CA LEU A 33 -0.33 -16.84 15.17
C LEU A 33 1.13 -16.48 15.46
N ALA A 34 1.37 -15.22 15.82
CA ALA A 34 2.52 -14.84 16.62
C ALA A 34 2.22 -15.14 18.10
N HIS A 35 3.26 -15.45 18.86
CA HIS A 35 3.18 -15.84 20.26
C HIS A 35 4.26 -15.14 21.07
N ARG A 36 3.91 -14.69 22.28
CA ARG A 36 4.82 -14.18 23.31
C ARG A 36 4.31 -14.59 24.69
N VAL A 37 5.20 -14.56 25.68
CA VAL A 37 4.85 -14.74 27.09
C VAL A 37 4.95 -13.39 27.78
N GLU A 38 3.85 -12.94 28.39
CA GLU A 38 3.74 -11.67 29.11
C GLU A 38 3.21 -11.96 30.53
N ASP A 39 3.94 -11.55 31.57
CA ASP A 39 3.63 -11.85 32.98
C ASP A 39 3.34 -13.34 33.28
N GLY A 40 4.06 -14.23 32.59
CA GLY A 40 3.89 -15.69 32.73
C GLY A 40 2.63 -16.25 32.07
N LYS A 41 1.91 -15.45 31.28
CA LYS A 41 0.74 -15.88 30.50
C LYS A 41 1.06 -15.89 29.01
N ASP A 42 0.56 -16.90 28.32
CA ASP A 42 0.63 -16.97 26.87
C ASP A 42 -0.24 -15.90 26.24
N ARG A 43 0.30 -15.23 25.22
CA ARG A 43 -0.40 -14.23 24.45
C ARG A 43 -0.26 -14.51 22.97
N TYR A 44 -1.37 -14.33 22.25
CA TYR A 44 -1.47 -14.62 20.84
C TYR A 44 -1.87 -13.39 20.04
N SER A 45 -1.32 -13.31 18.83
CA SER A 45 -1.64 -12.27 17.86
C SER A 45 -1.81 -12.91 16.49
N MET A 46 -2.88 -12.56 15.77
CA MET A 46 -3.09 -12.92 14.37
C MET A 46 -2.11 -12.22 13.42
N SER A 47 -1.25 -11.33 13.95
CA SER A 47 -0.11 -10.73 13.26
C SER A 47 -0.48 -10.13 11.90
N CYS A 48 -0.13 -10.83 10.82
CA CYS A 48 -0.16 -10.34 9.47
C CYS A 48 -1.48 -10.49 8.75
N ASN A 49 -2.43 -11.27 9.28
CA ASN A 49 -3.69 -11.52 8.58
C ASN A 49 -4.90 -11.73 9.53
N PRO A 50 -5.23 -10.75 10.40
CA PRO A 50 -6.44 -10.80 11.21
C PRO A 50 -7.74 -10.62 10.42
N GLU A 51 -7.68 -10.11 9.19
CA GLU A 51 -8.77 -9.44 8.51
C GLU A 51 -10.01 -10.31 8.25
N THR A 52 -9.81 -11.50 7.66
CA THR A 52 -10.92 -12.41 7.33
C THR A 52 -11.37 -13.18 8.56
N THR A 53 -10.40 -13.64 9.36
CA THR A 53 -10.65 -14.47 10.54
C THR A 53 -11.44 -13.70 11.60
N ARG A 54 -11.13 -12.43 11.85
CA ARG A 54 -11.90 -11.60 12.80
C ARG A 54 -13.35 -11.37 12.38
N ASP A 55 -13.60 -11.16 11.09
CA ASP A 55 -14.97 -10.99 10.58
C ASP A 55 -15.77 -12.31 10.67
N LEU A 56 -15.09 -13.44 10.57
CA LEU A 56 -15.71 -14.77 10.52
C LEU A 56 -15.94 -15.40 11.90
N LEU A 57 -15.04 -15.16 12.86
CA LEU A 57 -15.04 -15.80 14.18
C LEU A 57 -16.36 -15.69 14.95
N PRO A 58 -17.01 -14.51 15.06
CA PRO A 58 -18.27 -14.39 15.81
C PRO A 58 -19.38 -15.30 15.27
N ALA A 59 -19.48 -15.42 13.95
CA ALA A 59 -20.47 -16.27 13.29
C ALA A 59 -20.17 -17.76 13.52
N LEU A 60 -18.90 -18.17 13.40
CA LEU A 60 -18.49 -19.56 13.66
C LEU A 60 -18.69 -19.97 15.12
N GLN A 61 -18.36 -19.08 16.07
CA GLN A 61 -18.60 -19.32 17.49
C GLN A 61 -20.10 -19.44 17.80
N ALA A 62 -20.95 -18.63 17.16
CA ALA A 62 -22.40 -18.74 17.31
C ALA A 62 -22.93 -20.08 16.78
N ARG A 63 -22.49 -20.52 15.59
CA ARG A 63 -22.83 -21.84 15.01
C ARG A 63 -22.37 -22.99 15.91
N LYS A 64 -21.15 -22.89 16.45
CA LYS A 64 -20.61 -23.86 17.41
C LYS A 64 -21.44 -23.94 18.70
N LYS A 65 -21.89 -22.79 19.23
CA LYS A 65 -22.81 -22.74 20.40
C LYS A 65 -24.16 -23.39 20.11
N GLN A 66 -24.58 -23.47 18.85
CA GLN A 66 -25.79 -24.17 18.41
C GLN A 66 -25.57 -25.68 18.19
N GLY A 67 -24.36 -26.18 18.44
CA GLY A 67 -24.02 -27.60 18.34
C GLY A 67 -23.47 -28.02 16.97
N GLU A 68 -23.21 -27.08 16.06
CA GLU A 68 -22.56 -27.41 14.79
C GLU A 68 -21.10 -27.83 15.00
N PRO A 69 -20.59 -28.83 14.25
CA PRO A 69 -19.21 -29.28 14.34
C PRO A 69 -18.29 -28.26 13.65
N ILE A 70 -17.77 -27.31 14.43
CA ILE A 70 -16.84 -26.27 13.98
C ILE A 70 -15.49 -26.48 14.68
N LEU A 71 -14.40 -26.39 13.91
CA LEU A 71 -13.03 -26.51 14.41
C LEU A 71 -12.21 -25.25 14.10
N ILE A 72 -11.67 -24.61 15.14
CA ILE A 72 -10.85 -23.40 15.05
C ILE A 72 -9.42 -23.71 15.50
N ILE A 73 -8.46 -23.68 14.58
CA ILE A 73 -7.06 -24.07 14.84
C ILE A 73 -6.14 -22.83 14.78
N GLY A 74 -5.34 -22.66 15.82
CA GLY A 74 -4.20 -21.73 15.81
C GLY A 74 -2.91 -22.49 15.52
N GLN A 75 -2.04 -21.95 14.66
CA GLN A 75 -0.69 -22.48 14.45
C GLN A 75 0.34 -21.39 14.73
N VAL A 76 1.18 -21.60 15.73
CA VAL A 76 2.23 -20.64 16.08
C VAL A 76 3.33 -20.64 15.03
N ASN A 77 3.80 -19.45 14.65
CA ASN A 77 5.03 -19.23 13.91
C ASN A 77 5.73 -17.98 14.44
N GLU A 78 6.78 -18.15 15.25
CA GLU A 78 7.57 -17.06 15.86
C GLU A 78 8.31 -16.18 14.83
N ASN A 79 8.31 -16.57 13.55
CA ASN A 79 8.80 -15.70 12.48
C ASN A 79 7.85 -14.51 12.22
N LEU A 80 6.59 -14.59 12.63
CA LEU A 80 5.64 -13.48 12.53
C LEU A 80 5.95 -12.36 13.55
N PRO A 81 5.83 -11.08 13.16
CA PRO A 81 5.87 -9.98 14.11
C PRO A 81 4.64 -10.03 15.02
N PHE A 82 4.80 -9.75 16.30
CA PHE A 82 3.68 -9.72 17.24
C PHE A 82 2.99 -8.35 17.14
N MET A 83 1.82 -8.31 16.50
CA MET A 83 1.04 -7.08 16.33
C MET A 83 0.04 -6.93 17.47
N GLU A 84 -0.11 -5.72 18.00
CA GLU A 84 -1.05 -5.40 19.08
C GLU A 84 -2.43 -4.96 18.53
N ASN A 85 -3.26 -4.33 19.37
CA ASN A 85 -4.58 -3.82 19.03
C ASN A 85 -5.53 -4.93 18.53
N ASP A 86 -6.19 -4.73 17.39
CA ASP A 86 -7.14 -5.71 16.84
C ASP A 86 -6.48 -7.01 16.40
N ALA A 87 -5.16 -7.08 16.26
CA ALA A 87 -4.52 -8.37 15.96
C ALA A 87 -4.53 -9.32 17.17
N LEU A 88 -4.74 -8.80 18.39
CA LEU A 88 -4.77 -9.62 19.60
C LEU A 88 -5.98 -10.56 19.59
N ILE A 89 -5.75 -11.78 20.07
CA ILE A 89 -6.77 -12.81 20.18
C ILE A 89 -6.56 -13.65 21.43
N GLU A 90 -7.66 -13.96 22.11
CA GLU A 90 -7.66 -14.79 23.31
C GLU A 90 -7.48 -16.27 22.94
N GLU A 91 -6.79 -17.02 23.80
CA GLU A 91 -6.51 -18.45 23.59
C GLU A 91 -7.81 -19.27 23.49
N ASP A 92 -8.85 -18.89 24.24
CA ASP A 92 -10.14 -19.57 24.29
C ASP A 92 -10.96 -19.50 22.98
N CYS A 93 -10.51 -18.69 22.03
CA CYS A 93 -11.08 -18.64 20.68
C CYS A 93 -10.73 -19.88 19.85
N PHE A 94 -9.67 -20.63 20.21
CA PHE A 94 -9.18 -21.80 19.48
C PHE A 94 -9.60 -23.11 20.17
N ASP A 95 -9.95 -24.10 19.36
CA ASP A 95 -10.11 -25.49 19.81
C ASP A 95 -8.76 -26.14 20.09
N MET A 96 -7.75 -25.76 19.31
CA MET A 96 -6.39 -26.30 19.37
C MET A 96 -5.39 -25.24 18.96
N VAL A 97 -4.29 -25.13 19.70
CA VAL A 97 -3.13 -24.33 19.33
C VAL A 97 -1.93 -25.25 19.10
N VAL A 98 -1.44 -25.30 17.87
CA VAL A 98 -0.24 -26.05 17.49
C VAL A 98 0.98 -25.14 17.68
N ASN A 99 1.68 -25.32 18.79
CA ASN A 99 2.94 -24.62 19.09
C ASN A 99 4.12 -25.61 19.06
N ASN A 100 4.73 -25.77 17.88
CA ASN A 100 5.90 -26.62 17.71
C ASN A 100 6.83 -26.01 16.65
N LYS A 101 8.07 -25.69 17.06
CA LYS A 101 9.09 -25.06 16.21
C LYS A 101 9.42 -25.86 14.95
N ALA A 102 9.21 -27.18 14.96
CA ALA A 102 9.42 -28.02 13.78
C ALA A 102 8.43 -27.73 12.64
N TYR A 103 7.30 -27.06 12.92
CA TYR A 103 6.29 -26.68 11.93
C TYR A 103 6.36 -25.20 11.52
N TYR A 104 7.38 -24.46 11.98
CA TYR A 104 7.55 -23.06 11.59
C TYR A 104 8.02 -23.01 10.13
N SER A 105 7.14 -22.54 9.24
CA SER A 105 7.47 -22.31 7.84
C SER A 105 8.17 -20.96 7.64
N THR A 106 8.98 -20.88 6.60
CA THR A 106 9.46 -19.59 6.08
C THR A 106 8.26 -18.75 5.64
N LEU A 107 8.22 -17.49 6.09
CA LEU A 107 7.17 -16.56 5.67
C LEU A 107 7.29 -16.27 4.18
N PHE A 108 6.15 -16.18 3.51
CA PHE A 108 6.11 -15.86 2.09
C PHE A 108 6.52 -14.40 1.87
N ALA A 109 7.51 -14.20 1.01
CA ALA A 109 7.97 -12.89 0.58
C ALA A 109 7.84 -12.76 -0.95
N PRO A 110 7.09 -11.78 -1.49
CA PRO A 110 7.13 -11.49 -2.91
C PRO A 110 8.52 -10.94 -3.28
N PRO A 111 9.05 -11.26 -4.47
CA PRO A 111 10.34 -10.72 -4.89
C PRO A 111 10.22 -9.20 -5.15
N ASN A 112 11.21 -8.44 -4.68
CA ASN A 112 11.33 -7.02 -5.00
C ASN A 112 11.64 -6.86 -6.49
N MET A 113 10.79 -6.13 -7.20
CA MET A 113 10.95 -5.86 -8.63
C MET A 113 11.64 -4.51 -8.81
N PRO A 114 12.63 -4.39 -9.72
CA PRO A 114 13.29 -3.12 -9.95
C PRO A 114 12.29 -2.09 -10.50
N VAL A 115 12.35 -0.89 -9.95
CA VAL A 115 11.57 0.26 -10.40
C VAL A 115 12.15 0.79 -11.69
N SER A 116 11.36 0.70 -12.76
CA SER A 116 11.73 1.18 -14.08
C SER A 116 11.55 2.70 -14.22
N THR A 117 12.10 3.30 -15.28
CA THR A 117 11.84 4.70 -15.67
C THR A 117 10.36 5.01 -15.75
N ILE A 118 9.60 4.11 -16.38
CA ILE A 118 8.14 4.21 -16.51
C ILE A 118 7.48 4.24 -15.13
N ASP A 119 7.88 3.33 -14.23
CA ASP A 119 7.31 3.26 -12.88
C ASP A 119 7.67 4.49 -12.06
N HIS A 120 8.92 4.95 -12.12
CA HIS A 120 9.38 6.18 -11.47
C HIS A 120 8.60 7.42 -11.94
N MET A 121 8.33 7.53 -13.23
CA MET A 121 7.52 8.63 -13.77
C MET A 121 6.07 8.57 -13.28
N ILE A 122 5.45 7.38 -13.25
CA ILE A 122 4.10 7.19 -12.70
C ILE A 122 4.08 7.56 -11.22
N GLY A 123 5.05 7.07 -10.43
CA GLY A 123 5.19 7.38 -9.01
C GLY A 123 5.41 8.88 -8.75
N LEU A 124 6.21 9.56 -9.59
CA LEU A 124 6.41 11.00 -9.53
C LEU A 124 5.08 11.74 -9.73
N TYR A 125 4.32 11.45 -10.79
CA TYR A 125 3.00 12.06 -10.99
C TYR A 125 2.04 11.75 -9.85
N ALA A 126 1.94 10.49 -9.42
CA ALA A 126 1.07 10.08 -8.33
C ALA A 126 1.41 10.80 -7.01
N SER A 127 2.69 10.98 -6.70
CA SER A 127 3.14 11.67 -5.49
C SER A 127 2.67 13.13 -5.40
N THR A 128 2.48 13.81 -6.55
CA THR A 128 1.93 15.18 -6.59
C THR A 128 0.44 15.24 -6.22
N LEU A 129 -0.27 14.12 -6.31
CA LEU A 129 -1.71 14.02 -6.01
C LEU A 129 -1.99 13.68 -4.55
N ILE A 130 -0.95 13.38 -3.75
CA ILE A 130 -1.06 13.08 -2.33
C ILE A 130 -1.05 14.37 -1.53
N ALA A 131 -2.11 14.65 -0.80
CA ALA A 131 -2.21 15.86 0.02
C ALA A 131 -1.61 15.63 1.41
N ASP A 132 -0.92 16.63 1.94
CA ASP A 132 -0.49 16.63 3.33
C ASP A 132 -1.69 16.67 4.29
N GLY A 133 -1.55 15.98 5.43
CA GLY A 133 -2.64 15.71 6.37
C GLY A 133 -3.66 14.68 5.85
N GLY A 134 -3.33 13.97 4.76
CA GLY A 134 -4.26 13.08 4.06
C GLY A 134 -4.28 11.64 4.56
N THR A 135 -5.03 10.82 3.84
CA THR A 135 -5.08 9.36 3.99
C THR A 135 -4.55 8.67 2.74
N LEU A 136 -3.73 7.64 2.92
CA LEU A 136 -3.10 6.92 1.82
C LEU A 136 -3.50 5.44 1.82
N GLN A 137 -3.85 4.94 0.64
CA GLN A 137 -3.94 3.53 0.30
C GLN A 137 -3.12 3.29 -0.97
N ILE A 138 -2.22 2.32 -0.91
CA ILE A 138 -1.39 1.87 -2.04
C ILE A 138 -1.33 0.35 -2.07
N GLY A 139 -1.04 -0.21 -3.25
CA GLY A 139 -0.78 -1.64 -3.44
C GLY A 139 0.70 -2.00 -3.40
N ILE A 140 1.01 -3.28 -3.68
CA ILE A 140 2.39 -3.81 -3.73
C ILE A 140 3.08 -3.60 -5.09
N GLY A 141 4.39 -3.83 -5.10
CA GLY A 141 5.21 -3.97 -6.29
C GLY A 141 5.84 -2.64 -6.73
N SER A 142 6.53 -2.66 -7.88
CA SER A 142 7.39 -1.56 -8.31
C SER A 142 6.69 -0.20 -8.45
N LEU A 143 5.38 -0.19 -8.73
CA LEU A 143 4.59 1.04 -8.76
C LEU A 143 4.28 1.58 -7.36
N GLY A 144 4.03 0.70 -6.39
CA GLY A 144 3.93 1.09 -4.98
C GLY A 144 5.23 1.71 -4.48
N ASP A 145 6.36 1.05 -4.79
CA ASP A 145 7.70 1.54 -4.45
C ASP A 145 8.01 2.89 -5.10
N ALA A 146 7.56 3.11 -6.34
CA ALA A 146 7.73 4.38 -7.03
C ALA A 146 6.94 5.52 -6.38
N ILE A 147 5.72 5.25 -5.88
CA ILE A 147 4.94 6.24 -5.12
C ILE A 147 5.67 6.61 -3.84
N VAL A 148 6.12 5.60 -3.08
CA VAL A 148 6.85 5.78 -1.81
C VAL A 148 8.09 6.61 -2.06
N TYR A 149 8.90 6.24 -3.06
CA TYR A 149 10.09 7.00 -3.45
C TYR A 149 9.76 8.45 -3.80
N GLY A 150 8.69 8.68 -4.59
CA GLY A 150 8.22 10.02 -4.94
C GLY A 150 7.86 10.85 -3.70
N CYS A 151 7.20 10.24 -2.71
CA CYS A 151 6.90 10.87 -1.43
C CYS A 151 8.18 11.16 -0.61
N GLU A 152 9.13 10.24 -0.57
CA GLU A 152 10.41 10.40 0.15
C GLU A 152 11.22 11.56 -0.40
N ILE A 153 11.44 11.63 -1.71
CA ILE A 153 12.20 12.74 -2.31
C ILE A 153 11.43 14.06 -2.17
N ARG A 154 10.10 14.04 -2.24
CA ARG A 154 9.26 15.22 -2.00
C ARG A 154 9.42 15.72 -0.56
N HIS A 155 9.58 14.83 0.41
CA HIS A 155 9.71 15.19 1.81
C HIS A 155 11.14 15.60 2.20
N GLN A 156 12.14 14.81 1.81
CA GLN A 156 13.52 14.96 2.27
C GLN A 156 14.38 15.84 1.35
N GLN A 157 14.01 15.96 0.08
CA GLN A 157 14.79 16.66 -0.96
C GLN A 157 13.87 17.55 -1.82
N ASN A 158 13.01 18.34 -1.15
CA ASN A 158 11.91 19.06 -1.80
C ASN A 158 12.34 19.97 -2.97
N ASP A 159 13.48 20.64 -2.85
CA ASP A 159 14.02 21.49 -3.92
C ASP A 159 14.40 20.67 -5.16
N ALA A 160 15.05 19.51 -4.97
CA ALA A 160 15.40 18.61 -6.06
C ALA A 160 14.14 18.02 -6.71
N TYR A 161 13.16 17.63 -5.89
CA TYR A 161 11.86 17.16 -6.37
C TYR A 161 11.16 18.21 -7.24
N ASN A 162 11.02 19.46 -6.76
CA ASN A 162 10.42 20.54 -7.54
C ASN A 162 11.25 20.91 -8.78
N GLY A 163 12.58 20.77 -8.72
CA GLY A 163 13.47 20.88 -9.88
C GLY A 163 13.11 19.89 -10.99
N VAL A 164 12.92 18.62 -10.63
CA VAL A 164 12.46 17.58 -11.57
C VAL A 164 11.09 17.94 -12.17
N LEU A 165 10.12 18.34 -11.33
CA LEU A 165 8.77 18.70 -11.80
C LEU A 165 8.81 19.87 -12.80
N LYS A 166 9.69 20.84 -12.57
CA LYS A 166 9.89 22.00 -13.43
C LYS A 166 10.50 21.59 -14.77
N ASP A 167 11.57 20.80 -14.77
CA ASP A 167 12.26 20.37 -15.99
C ASP A 167 11.37 19.49 -16.89
N LEU A 168 10.48 18.70 -16.30
CA LEU A 168 9.47 17.90 -17.00
C LEU A 168 8.22 18.70 -17.42
N ASN A 169 8.18 19.98 -17.08
CA ASN A 169 7.05 20.87 -17.30
C ASN A 169 5.71 20.34 -16.73
N ILE A 170 5.77 19.68 -15.57
CA ILE A 170 4.60 19.00 -14.97
C ILE A 170 3.59 20.02 -14.47
N LEU A 171 4.05 21.13 -13.86
CA LEU A 171 3.18 22.13 -13.28
C LEU A 171 2.42 22.93 -14.34
N ASP A 172 3.01 23.21 -15.50
CA ASP A 172 2.27 23.89 -16.58
C ASP A 172 1.21 22.95 -17.19
N LYS A 173 1.52 21.65 -17.30
CA LYS A 173 0.59 20.65 -17.87
C LYS A 173 -0.55 20.28 -16.92
N PHE A 174 -0.26 20.14 -15.63
CA PHE A 174 -1.16 19.50 -14.66
C PHE A 174 -1.34 20.28 -13.35
N GLY A 175 -0.77 21.49 -13.23
CA GLY A 175 -0.77 22.27 -11.98
C GLY A 175 -2.16 22.52 -11.40
N ASN A 176 -3.17 22.77 -12.24
CA ASN A 176 -4.56 22.92 -11.77
C ASN A 176 -5.08 21.67 -11.04
N THR A 177 -4.78 20.48 -11.56
CA THR A 177 -5.15 19.22 -10.90
C THR A 177 -4.30 18.98 -9.66
N ILE A 178 -2.99 19.25 -9.72
CA ILE A 178 -2.07 19.07 -8.60
C ILE A 178 -2.47 19.95 -7.41
N HIS A 179 -2.69 21.26 -7.62
CA HIS A 179 -3.10 22.18 -6.54
C HIS A 179 -4.46 21.84 -5.96
N LYS A 180 -5.38 21.29 -6.77
CA LYS A 180 -6.71 20.90 -6.30
C LYS A 180 -6.67 19.64 -5.44
N LEU A 181 -5.81 18.67 -5.77
CA LEU A 181 -5.87 17.32 -5.20
C LEU A 181 -4.72 16.96 -4.28
N GLY A 182 -3.55 17.56 -4.45
CA GLY A 182 -2.38 17.24 -3.66
C GLY A 182 -1.55 18.49 -3.44
N GLY A 183 -0.31 18.43 -3.90
CA GLY A 183 0.65 19.52 -3.77
C GLY A 183 2.07 19.05 -4.01
N THR A 184 3.01 19.98 -3.94
CA THR A 184 4.45 19.70 -4.11
C THR A 184 5.29 20.02 -2.89
N GLY A 185 4.71 20.65 -1.85
CA GLY A 185 5.37 20.89 -0.57
C GLY A 185 5.60 19.62 0.24
N THR A 186 6.39 19.68 1.30
CA THR A 186 6.65 18.55 2.20
C THR A 186 5.38 18.09 2.93
N PHE A 187 5.42 16.89 3.53
CA PHE A 187 4.38 16.42 4.43
C PHE A 187 4.66 16.97 5.84
N GLU A 188 4.05 18.09 6.22
CA GLU A 188 4.24 18.73 7.53
C GLU A 188 3.34 18.09 8.60
N GLN A 189 2.08 17.83 8.27
CA GLN A 189 1.15 17.11 9.12
C GLN A 189 1.38 15.59 9.06
N GLY A 190 1.93 15.11 7.95
CA GLY A 190 2.11 13.69 7.70
C GLY A 190 0.86 13.02 7.14
N LEU A 191 0.96 11.72 6.91
CA LEU A 191 -0.09 10.87 6.35
C LEU A 191 -0.59 9.85 7.37
N TYR A 192 -1.86 9.47 7.21
CA TYR A 192 -2.48 8.32 7.87
C TYR A 192 -2.69 7.21 6.83
N GLY A 193 -2.28 6.00 7.13
CA GLY A 193 -2.47 4.84 6.25
C GLY A 193 -3.76 4.10 6.55
N ASN A 194 -4.57 3.85 5.52
CA ASN A 194 -5.71 2.93 5.61
C ASN A 194 -5.73 2.08 4.34
N SER A 195 -5.20 0.87 4.41
CA SER A 195 -4.97 0.03 3.24
C SER A 195 -5.36 -1.41 3.49
N GLU A 196 -5.95 -2.07 2.49
CA GLU A 196 -6.23 -3.51 2.54
C GLU A 196 -4.95 -4.29 2.84
N MET A 197 -3.85 -3.89 2.18
CA MET A 197 -2.52 -4.45 2.41
C MET A 197 -1.59 -3.40 3.03
N PHE A 198 -1.02 -3.70 4.20
CA PHE A 198 0.10 -2.96 4.78
C PHE A 198 1.40 -3.45 4.14
N VAL A 199 1.77 -2.81 3.03
CA VAL A 199 2.97 -3.15 2.25
C VAL A 199 4.22 -2.57 2.88
N ASP A 200 5.39 -3.13 2.56
CA ASP A 200 6.70 -2.66 3.02
C ASP A 200 6.95 -1.17 2.71
N GLY A 201 6.42 -0.68 1.60
CA GLY A 201 6.41 0.75 1.27
C GLY A 201 5.88 1.67 2.39
N PHE A 202 4.85 1.25 3.14
CA PHE A 202 4.37 2.04 4.30
C PHE A 202 5.38 2.02 5.45
N TYR A 203 6.12 0.94 5.65
CA TYR A 203 7.19 0.90 6.65
C TYR A 203 8.32 1.88 6.30
N TYR A 204 8.64 2.05 5.02
CA TYR A 204 9.55 3.13 4.58
C TYR A 204 8.98 4.52 4.86
N LEU A 205 7.68 4.74 4.62
CA LEU A 205 7.03 6.01 4.97
C LEU A 205 7.03 6.29 6.48
N ILE A 206 6.94 5.26 7.33
CA ILE A 206 7.10 5.40 8.79
C ILE A 206 8.55 5.80 9.11
N LYS A 207 9.54 5.08 8.57
CA LYS A 207 10.97 5.36 8.81
C LYS A 207 11.42 6.74 8.35
N THR A 208 10.77 7.27 7.31
CA THR A 208 11.06 8.61 6.76
C THR A 208 10.19 9.69 7.37
N ASP A 209 9.49 9.38 8.46
CA ASP A 209 8.61 10.27 9.22
C ASP A 209 7.37 10.76 8.44
N ILE A 210 7.11 10.28 7.23
CA ILE A 210 5.95 10.71 6.43
C ILE A 210 4.64 10.15 6.99
N LEU A 211 4.61 8.88 7.37
CA LEU A 211 3.41 8.22 7.92
C LEU A 211 3.32 8.40 9.43
N ARG A 212 2.99 9.62 9.88
CA ARG A 212 2.97 9.99 11.30
C ARG A 212 1.66 10.60 11.79
N ARG A 213 0.70 10.86 10.89
CA ARG A 213 -0.57 11.50 11.27
C ARG A 213 -1.41 10.51 12.07
N ARG A 214 -1.55 10.75 13.37
CA ARG A 214 -2.37 9.94 14.25
C ARG A 214 -3.86 10.22 14.06
N VAL A 215 -4.64 9.14 14.01
CA VAL A 215 -6.10 9.16 14.09
C VAL A 215 -6.55 8.42 15.35
N PHE A 216 -7.64 8.86 15.96
CA PHE A 216 -8.13 8.34 17.23
C PHE A 216 -9.49 7.70 17.05
N ASP A 217 -9.72 6.58 17.73
CA ASP A 217 -10.95 5.79 17.62
C ASP A 217 -12.06 6.32 18.54
N HIS A 218 -12.23 7.64 18.56
CA HIS A 218 -13.27 8.34 19.30
C HIS A 218 -13.74 9.56 18.50
N GLU A 219 -15.04 9.61 18.19
CA GLU A 219 -15.59 10.62 17.27
C GLU A 219 -15.41 12.05 17.76
N GLY A 220 -15.59 12.30 19.06
CA GLY A 220 -15.40 13.63 19.67
C GLY A 220 -13.97 14.15 19.54
N ILE A 221 -13.01 13.42 20.10
CA ILE A 221 -11.57 13.70 19.98
C ILE A 221 -11.16 13.90 18.52
N GLN A 222 -11.50 12.97 17.62
CA GLN A 222 -11.10 13.07 16.21
C GLN A 222 -11.71 14.29 15.53
N ARG A 223 -12.97 14.63 15.82
CA ARG A 223 -13.63 15.81 15.25
C ARG A 223 -12.99 17.10 15.75
N LEU A 224 -12.75 17.22 17.05
CA LEU A 224 -12.15 18.42 17.64
C LEU A 224 -10.71 18.64 17.12
N LEU A 225 -9.95 17.55 16.89
CA LEU A 225 -8.64 17.62 16.23
C LEU A 225 -8.76 18.12 14.78
N ASN A 226 -9.70 17.58 14.02
CA ASN A 226 -9.94 18.02 12.63
C ASN A 226 -10.37 19.49 12.55
N GLU A 227 -11.13 19.97 13.54
CA GLU A 227 -11.57 21.37 13.67
C GLU A 227 -10.50 22.27 14.30
N SER A 228 -9.34 21.72 14.69
CA SER A 228 -8.26 22.42 15.38
C SER A 228 -8.70 23.11 16.68
N LYS A 229 -9.76 22.60 17.33
CA LYS A 229 -10.22 23.06 18.64
C LYS A 229 -9.40 22.48 19.78
N ILE A 230 -8.79 21.32 19.54
CA ILE A 230 -7.79 20.70 20.42
C ILE A 230 -6.57 20.31 19.58
N ASN A 231 -5.47 20.02 20.26
CA ASN A 231 -4.29 19.39 19.68
C ASN A 231 -4.00 18.08 20.43
N THR A 232 -2.83 17.47 20.18
CA THR A 232 -2.45 16.23 20.85
C THR A 232 -1.95 16.43 22.28
N ASP A 233 -1.60 17.65 22.67
CA ASP A 233 -1.25 17.97 24.05
C ASP A 233 -2.54 18.06 24.87
N VAL A 234 -2.51 17.44 26.06
CA VAL A 234 -3.66 17.37 26.94
C VAL A 234 -3.64 18.58 27.88
N SER A 235 -4.78 19.25 27.97
CA SER A 235 -4.99 20.40 28.84
C SER A 235 -6.42 20.37 29.40
N ILE A 236 -6.72 21.27 30.34
CA ILE A 236 -8.09 21.40 30.83
C ILE A 236 -9.03 21.93 29.73
N GLU A 237 -8.50 22.74 28.81
CA GLU A 237 -9.22 23.23 27.64
C GLU A 237 -9.60 22.09 26.69
N THR A 238 -8.80 21.02 26.63
CA THR A 238 -9.15 19.78 25.90
C THR A 238 -10.39 19.13 26.50
N LEU A 239 -10.49 19.08 27.83
CA LEU A 239 -11.64 18.54 28.54
C LEU A 239 -12.89 19.43 28.35
N ASP A 240 -12.73 20.74 28.46
CA ASP A 240 -13.80 21.71 28.23
C ASP A 240 -14.36 21.58 26.80
N ALA A 241 -13.49 21.44 25.80
CA ALA A 241 -13.92 21.26 24.41
C ALA A 241 -14.72 19.97 24.19
N LEU A 242 -14.40 18.89 24.93
CA LEU A 242 -15.17 17.64 24.88
C LEU A 242 -16.55 17.80 25.54
N ILE A 243 -16.63 18.53 26.67
CA ILE A 243 -17.89 18.83 27.36
C ILE A 243 -18.77 19.75 26.49
N ASP A 244 -18.21 20.84 25.97
CA ASP A 244 -18.91 21.80 25.12
C ASP A 244 -19.43 21.15 23.83
N GLY A 245 -18.69 20.16 23.32
CA GLY A 245 -19.08 19.34 22.18
C GLY A 245 -20.12 18.26 22.51
N GLY A 246 -20.44 18.04 23.79
CA GLY A 246 -21.35 16.99 24.25
C GLY A 246 -20.79 15.57 24.10
N TYR A 247 -19.47 15.43 24.01
CA TYR A 247 -18.80 14.13 23.85
C TYR A 247 -18.52 13.43 25.17
N ILE A 248 -18.50 14.19 26.26
CA ILE A 248 -18.47 13.71 27.64
C ILE A 248 -19.42 14.58 28.49
N GLN A 249 -19.79 14.10 29.67
CA GLN A 249 -20.69 14.84 30.56
C GLN A 249 -19.94 15.86 31.45
N PRO A 250 -20.54 17.03 31.80
CA PRO A 250 -19.97 17.94 32.79
C PRO A 250 -19.80 17.31 34.18
N VAL A 251 -20.67 16.33 34.50
CA VAL A 251 -20.52 15.43 35.65
C VAL A 251 -20.12 14.07 35.10
N LEU A 252 -18.85 13.72 35.26
CA LEU A 252 -18.24 12.58 34.57
C LEU A 252 -18.89 11.26 34.97
N THR A 253 -19.26 10.46 33.97
CA THR A 253 -19.69 9.08 34.13
C THR A 253 -18.49 8.14 34.19
N ARG A 254 -18.72 6.87 34.54
CA ARG A 254 -17.68 5.84 34.50
C ARG A 254 -17.12 5.68 33.08
N GLU A 255 -17.99 5.69 32.08
CA GLU A 255 -17.61 5.60 30.67
C GLU A 255 -16.75 6.79 30.23
N ASP A 256 -17.09 8.01 30.67
CA ASP A 256 -16.27 9.19 30.41
C ASP A 256 -14.88 9.04 31.02
N VAL A 257 -14.78 8.65 32.30
CA VAL A 257 -13.48 8.48 32.99
C VAL A 257 -12.65 7.38 32.33
N ASP A 258 -13.24 6.23 32.01
CA ASP A 258 -12.55 5.13 31.35
C ASP A 258 -12.04 5.56 29.97
N THR A 259 -12.84 6.33 29.22
CA THR A 259 -12.46 6.91 27.92
C THR A 259 -11.32 7.93 28.06
N LEU A 260 -11.41 8.83 29.03
CA LEU A 260 -10.39 9.86 29.29
C LEU A 260 -9.06 9.22 29.73
N VAL A 261 -9.09 8.16 30.53
CA VAL A 261 -7.89 7.40 30.90
C VAL A 261 -7.33 6.66 29.69
N HIS A 262 -8.19 6.00 28.90
CA HIS A 262 -7.78 5.28 27.70
C HIS A 262 -7.02 6.21 26.75
N PHE A 263 -7.61 7.34 26.36
CA PHE A 263 -6.95 8.28 25.44
C PHE A 263 -5.89 9.16 26.11
N GLY A 264 -5.52 8.89 27.37
CA GLY A 264 -4.45 9.60 28.08
C GLY A 264 -4.78 11.05 28.45
N LEU A 265 -6.05 11.46 28.38
CA LEU A 265 -6.49 12.73 28.93
C LEU A 265 -6.40 12.72 30.46
N PHE A 266 -6.70 11.59 31.09
CA PHE A 266 -6.44 11.34 32.50
C PHE A 266 -5.30 10.34 32.69
N LYS A 267 -4.52 10.52 33.75
CA LYS A 267 -3.44 9.61 34.15
C LYS A 267 -4.01 8.25 34.56
N PRO A 268 -3.28 7.15 34.29
CA PRO A 268 -3.60 5.84 34.85
C PRO A 268 -3.76 5.91 36.37
N GLY A 269 -4.76 5.18 36.89
CA GLY A 269 -5.14 5.20 38.30
C GLY A 269 -6.29 6.15 38.63
N THR A 270 -6.61 7.10 37.74
CA THR A 270 -7.86 7.87 37.83
C THR A 270 -9.05 6.95 37.56
N LYS A 271 -10.08 6.97 38.39
CA LYS A 271 -11.28 6.13 38.22
C LYS A 271 -12.50 6.77 38.85
N LEU A 272 -13.69 6.32 38.46
CA LEU A 272 -14.92 6.65 39.17
C LEU A 272 -15.22 5.59 40.24
N ASP A 273 -15.50 6.01 41.47
CA ASP A 273 -15.99 5.16 42.56
C ASP A 273 -17.29 5.75 43.13
N ASN A 274 -18.40 5.03 42.93
CA ASN A 274 -19.76 5.55 43.06
C ASN A 274 -19.92 6.87 42.26
N ASP A 275 -20.25 7.97 42.92
CA ASP A 275 -20.43 9.30 42.31
C ASP A 275 -19.20 10.23 42.48
N ALA A 276 -18.06 9.68 42.94
CA ALA A 276 -16.83 10.44 43.18
C ALA A 276 -15.72 10.05 42.20
N LEU A 277 -14.99 11.06 41.70
CA LEU A 277 -13.76 10.86 40.96
C LEU A 277 -12.63 10.57 41.94
N VAL A 278 -11.91 9.47 41.74
CA VAL A 278 -10.75 9.08 42.52
C VAL A 278 -9.50 9.43 41.75
N THR A 279 -8.63 10.27 42.31
CA THR A 279 -7.36 10.65 41.69
C THR A 279 -6.36 9.48 41.70
N PRO A 280 -5.29 9.51 40.89
CA PRO A 280 -4.21 8.51 40.97
C PRO A 280 -3.57 8.38 42.37
N GLN A 281 -3.70 9.40 43.21
CA GLN A 281 -3.23 9.45 44.59
C GLN A 281 -4.24 8.88 45.60
N GLY A 282 -5.44 8.51 45.16
CA GLY A 282 -6.51 7.95 45.99
C GLY A 282 -7.41 8.99 46.66
N GLU A 283 -7.32 10.27 46.28
CA GLU A 283 -8.21 11.32 46.79
C GLU A 283 -9.58 11.22 46.12
N HIS A 284 -10.66 11.32 46.89
CA HIS A 284 -12.03 11.32 46.37
C HIS A 284 -12.54 12.75 46.23
N VAL A 285 -12.89 13.15 45.01
CA VAL A 285 -13.40 14.49 44.66
C VAL A 285 -14.71 14.39 43.87
N SER A 286 -15.39 15.51 43.69
CA SER A 286 -16.62 15.55 42.90
C SER A 286 -16.37 15.09 41.46
N ALA A 287 -17.27 14.30 40.89
CA ALA A 287 -17.23 13.96 39.46
C ALA A 287 -17.61 15.15 38.56
N ALA A 288 -18.16 16.23 39.13
CA ALA A 288 -18.42 17.47 38.42
C ALA A 288 -17.11 18.21 38.13
N VAL A 289 -16.82 18.41 36.84
CA VAL A 289 -15.53 18.98 36.37
C VAL A 289 -15.31 20.40 36.89
N ASP A 290 -16.37 21.20 36.98
CA ASP A 290 -16.34 22.56 37.50
C ASP A 290 -15.98 22.62 39.00
N GLN A 291 -16.46 21.67 39.78
CA GLN A 291 -16.22 21.58 41.23
C GLN A 291 -14.83 21.02 41.56
N SER A 292 -14.28 20.16 40.70
CA SER A 292 -13.00 19.47 40.92
C SER A 292 -11.87 19.98 40.02
N ARG A 293 -12.07 21.11 39.32
CA ARG A 293 -11.18 21.60 38.27
C ARG A 293 -9.70 21.69 38.69
N ASP A 294 -9.43 22.30 39.83
CA ASP A 294 -8.05 22.49 40.32
C ASP A 294 -7.36 21.15 40.65
N ILE A 295 -8.12 20.19 41.18
CA ILE A 295 -7.61 18.85 41.49
C ILE A 295 -7.41 18.05 40.20
N ILE A 296 -8.33 18.16 39.23
CA ILE A 296 -8.18 17.54 37.91
C ILE A 296 -6.90 18.04 37.23
N ILE A 297 -6.68 19.36 37.22
CA ILE A 297 -5.48 19.97 36.62
C ILE A 297 -4.20 19.46 37.29
N SER A 298 -4.16 19.47 38.63
CA SER A 298 -2.94 19.16 39.37
C SER A 298 -2.64 17.67 39.47
N GLN A 299 -3.67 16.82 39.54
CA GLN A 299 -3.53 15.39 39.85
C GLN A 299 -3.95 14.46 38.73
N CYS A 300 -5.03 14.76 38.00
CA CYS A 300 -5.65 13.82 37.05
C CYS A 300 -5.16 13.96 35.62
N LEU A 301 -4.96 15.17 35.08
CA LEU A 301 -4.64 15.35 33.66
C LEU A 301 -3.35 14.65 33.25
N GLY A 302 -3.40 13.97 32.10
CA GLY A 302 -2.24 13.43 31.39
C GLY A 302 -1.46 14.51 30.64
N HIS A 303 -0.51 14.08 29.80
CA HIS A 303 0.37 14.99 29.07
C HIS A 303 0.00 15.11 27.59
N SER A 304 -0.30 13.98 26.94
CA SER A 304 -0.63 13.92 25.52
C SER A 304 -1.59 12.78 25.24
N LEU A 305 -2.37 12.93 24.17
CA LEU A 305 -3.31 11.92 23.71
C LEU A 305 -2.58 10.61 23.36
N GLN A 306 -3.12 9.50 23.85
CA GLN A 306 -2.59 8.15 23.68
C GLN A 306 -3.46 7.33 22.73
N HIS A 307 -2.95 6.17 22.30
CA HIS A 307 -3.65 5.22 21.42
C HIS A 307 -4.08 5.75 20.05
N GLY A 308 -3.46 6.83 19.57
CA GLY A 308 -3.61 7.27 18.19
C GLY A 308 -2.92 6.32 17.20
N ARG A 309 -3.58 6.02 16.08
CA ARG A 309 -3.11 5.11 15.02
C ARG A 309 -2.57 5.88 13.83
N ILE A 310 -1.45 5.43 13.28
CA ILE A 310 -0.89 5.95 12.02
C ILE A 310 -1.21 5.04 10.84
N MET A 311 -1.58 3.78 11.10
CA MET A 311 -1.83 2.79 10.07
C MET A 311 -2.97 1.85 10.49
N HIS A 312 -3.95 1.69 9.60
CA HIS A 312 -4.90 0.59 9.62
C HIS A 312 -4.67 -0.32 8.41
N GLY A 313 -4.36 -1.59 8.67
CA GLY A 313 -4.10 -2.60 7.66
C GLY A 313 -5.07 -3.77 7.77
N GLY A 314 -5.47 -4.38 6.65
CA GLY A 314 -6.17 -5.67 6.69
C GLY A 314 -5.16 -6.79 6.93
N PHE A 315 -4.25 -6.95 5.99
CA PHE A 315 -3.16 -7.92 6.08
C PHE A 315 -1.82 -7.33 5.62
N PHE A 316 -0.71 -8.02 5.87
CA PHE A 316 0.58 -7.68 5.28
C PHE A 316 1.38 -8.89 4.82
N LEU A 317 2.16 -8.67 3.77
CA LEU A 317 3.19 -9.56 3.28
C LEU A 317 4.30 -8.71 2.68
N GLY A 318 5.53 -9.20 2.72
CA GLY A 318 6.66 -8.46 2.18
C GLY A 318 7.99 -9.21 2.35
N PRO A 319 9.12 -8.55 2.03
CA PRO A 319 10.44 -9.14 2.16
C PRO A 319 10.76 -9.49 3.62
N LYS A 320 11.78 -10.33 3.84
CA LYS A 320 12.18 -10.71 5.20
C LYS A 320 12.57 -9.49 6.03
N SER A 321 13.26 -8.54 5.39
CA SER A 321 13.65 -7.26 5.99
C SER A 321 12.46 -6.42 6.50
N PHE A 322 11.28 -6.54 5.89
CA PHE A 322 10.06 -5.90 6.38
C PHE A 322 9.53 -6.56 7.66
N TYR A 323 9.42 -7.90 7.68
CA TYR A 323 9.02 -8.62 8.89
C TYR A 323 9.98 -8.38 10.06
N ASP A 324 11.29 -8.44 9.80
CA ASP A 324 12.33 -8.14 10.79
C ASP A 324 12.27 -6.66 11.23
N GLY A 325 11.98 -5.75 10.31
CA GLY A 325 11.77 -4.33 10.60
C GLY A 325 10.63 -4.10 11.59
N LEU A 326 9.47 -4.72 11.35
CA LEU A 326 8.31 -4.62 12.24
C LEU A 326 8.59 -5.18 13.64
N LYS A 327 9.36 -6.27 13.76
CA LYS A 327 9.75 -6.82 15.07
C LYS A 327 10.63 -5.89 15.89
N ASN A 328 11.39 -5.03 15.23
CA ASN A 328 12.38 -4.14 15.83
C ASN A 328 11.89 -2.69 15.94
N LEU A 329 10.63 -2.40 15.58
CA LEU A 329 10.02 -1.09 15.85
C LEU A 329 9.94 -0.86 17.36
N ASP A 330 10.06 0.41 17.75
CA ASP A 330 9.76 0.80 19.12
C ASP A 330 8.27 0.54 19.44
N GLU A 331 7.97 0.34 20.72
CA GLU A 331 6.64 -0.08 21.14
C GLU A 331 5.54 0.94 20.81
N ASP A 332 5.83 2.24 20.86
CA ASP A 332 4.83 3.27 20.56
C ASP A 332 4.48 3.26 19.06
N THR A 333 5.48 3.21 18.19
CA THR A 333 5.26 3.09 16.75
C THR A 333 4.54 1.78 16.40
N LEU A 334 4.93 0.66 17.01
CA LEU A 334 4.26 -0.63 16.79
C LEU A 334 2.79 -0.58 17.23
N ARG A 335 2.49 0.01 18.39
CA ARG A 335 1.12 0.22 18.89
C ARG A 335 0.30 1.20 18.05
N ALA A 336 0.95 2.09 17.30
CA ALA A 336 0.27 2.97 16.36
C ALA A 336 -0.17 2.26 15.06
N ILE A 337 0.25 1.01 14.83
CA ILE A 337 -0.19 0.17 13.71
C ILE A 337 -1.32 -0.76 14.19
N ASN A 338 -2.49 -0.67 13.56
CA ASN A 338 -3.62 -1.53 13.84
C ASN A 338 -3.92 -2.46 12.65
N MET A 339 -3.68 -3.75 12.82
CA MET A 339 -4.08 -4.77 11.84
C MET A 339 -5.47 -5.28 12.21
N THR A 340 -6.45 -5.12 11.33
CA THR A 340 -7.87 -5.22 11.67
C THR A 340 -8.70 -5.90 10.57
N ASN A 341 -10.01 -5.98 10.80
CA ASN A 341 -11.02 -6.59 9.93
C ASN A 341 -11.02 -6.01 8.51
N ILE A 342 -11.25 -6.85 7.50
CA ILE A 342 -11.36 -6.38 6.11
C ILE A 342 -12.58 -5.48 5.94
N SER A 343 -13.66 -5.78 6.67
CA SER A 343 -14.87 -4.96 6.74
C SER A 343 -14.62 -3.56 7.34
N TYR A 344 -13.58 -3.35 8.13
CA TYR A 344 -13.22 -2.02 8.63
C TYR A 344 -12.52 -1.20 7.54
N VAL A 345 -11.53 -1.81 6.90
CA VAL A 345 -10.63 -1.16 5.95
C VAL A 345 -11.32 -0.85 4.61
N ASN A 346 -12.09 -1.81 4.09
CA ASN A 346 -12.64 -1.74 2.73
C ASN A 346 -13.96 -1.00 2.62
N GLN A 347 -14.62 -0.60 3.70
CA GLN A 347 -15.89 0.11 3.62
C GLN A 347 -16.07 1.14 4.75
N LEU A 348 -16.96 2.10 4.53
CA LEU A 348 -17.33 3.09 5.54
C LEU A 348 -18.40 2.57 6.51
N TYR A 349 -19.22 1.60 6.10
CA TYR A 349 -20.28 1.03 6.95
C TYR A 349 -19.74 0.49 8.30
N GLY A 350 -20.61 0.53 9.32
CA GLY A 350 -20.33 0.10 10.70
C GLY A 350 -19.78 1.20 11.63
N SER A 351 -18.96 2.12 11.10
CA SER A 351 -18.36 3.24 11.87
C SER A 351 -18.17 4.46 10.98
N GLU A 352 -19.19 4.76 10.18
CA GLU A 352 -19.08 5.68 9.05
C GLU A 352 -18.64 7.09 9.47
N THR A 353 -19.24 7.65 10.52
CA THR A 353 -18.89 8.98 11.02
C THR A 353 -17.41 9.06 11.39
N LEU A 354 -16.94 8.13 12.22
CA LEU A 354 -15.53 8.05 12.61
C LEU A 354 -14.61 7.90 11.40
N LYS A 355 -14.88 6.93 10.52
CA LYS A 355 -14.04 6.67 9.33
C LYS A 355 -13.98 7.89 8.41
N ARG A 356 -15.06 8.65 8.26
CA ARG A 356 -15.07 9.93 7.50
C ARG A 356 -14.23 11.01 8.15
N LEU A 357 -14.24 11.08 9.48
CA LEU A 357 -13.39 12.00 10.24
C LEU A 357 -11.91 11.61 10.13
N GLN A 358 -11.58 10.32 10.14
CA GLN A 358 -10.20 9.85 10.04
C GLN A 358 -9.66 9.96 8.59
N ARG A 359 -10.46 9.58 7.59
CA ARG A 359 -10.08 9.43 6.18
C ARG A 359 -10.18 10.73 5.37
N LYS A 360 -9.56 11.80 5.85
CA LYS A 360 -9.49 13.10 5.16
C LYS A 360 -8.54 13.07 3.97
N LYS A 361 -8.88 13.82 2.92
CA LYS A 361 -8.12 13.96 1.68
C LYS A 361 -7.61 12.62 1.13
N ALA A 362 -8.45 11.58 1.21
CA ALA A 362 -8.02 10.21 0.96
C ALA A 362 -7.59 9.97 -0.49
N ARG A 363 -6.44 9.34 -0.71
CA ARG A 363 -5.94 8.93 -2.02
C ARG A 363 -5.86 7.41 -2.08
N PHE A 364 -6.77 6.84 -2.85
CA PHE A 364 -6.83 5.41 -3.09
C PHE A 364 -6.17 5.07 -4.42
N ILE A 365 -4.92 4.63 -4.35
CA ILE A 365 -4.07 4.46 -5.52
C ILE A 365 -3.96 2.98 -5.87
N ASN A 366 -4.46 2.61 -7.04
CA ASN A 366 -4.54 1.23 -7.49
C ASN A 366 -3.98 1.06 -8.90
N THR A 367 -3.40 -0.09 -9.18
CA THR A 367 -2.87 -0.42 -10.53
C THR A 367 -3.92 -1.15 -11.36
N VAL A 368 -4.00 -0.80 -12.64
CA VAL A 368 -4.83 -1.47 -13.65
C VAL A 368 -3.97 -1.93 -14.83
N PHE A 369 -4.37 -3.01 -15.50
CA PHE A 369 -3.70 -3.50 -16.70
C PHE A 369 -3.99 -2.60 -17.89
N MET A 370 -5.26 -2.21 -18.03
CA MET A 370 -5.77 -1.44 -19.16
C MET A 370 -6.87 -0.48 -18.71
N ALA A 371 -6.99 0.61 -19.46
CA ALA A 371 -8.08 1.56 -19.34
C ALA A 371 -8.70 1.84 -20.71
N HIS A 372 -10.02 1.97 -20.75
CA HIS A 372 -10.74 2.43 -21.93
C HIS A 372 -10.59 3.94 -22.05
N ALA A 373 -10.59 4.47 -23.28
CA ALA A 373 -10.62 5.91 -23.54
C ALA A 373 -11.85 6.62 -22.95
N LEU A 374 -12.90 5.85 -22.61
CA LEU A 374 -14.12 6.34 -21.93
C LEU A 374 -14.07 6.21 -20.40
N GLY A 375 -13.00 5.65 -19.83
CA GLY A 375 -12.77 5.58 -18.38
C GLY A 375 -13.28 4.32 -17.68
N ALA A 376 -13.53 3.21 -18.38
CA ALA A 376 -13.62 1.91 -17.69
C ALA A 376 -12.20 1.33 -17.53
N ALA A 377 -11.96 0.45 -16.56
CA ALA A 377 -10.65 -0.14 -16.34
C ALA A 377 -10.71 -1.63 -15.99
N THR A 378 -9.58 -2.31 -16.20
CA THR A 378 -9.44 -3.76 -16.05
C THR A 378 -8.19 -4.11 -15.24
N SER A 379 -8.34 -4.95 -14.22
CA SER A 379 -7.28 -5.33 -13.26
C SER A 379 -7.17 -6.82 -12.97
N ASP A 380 -8.15 -7.65 -13.34
CA ASP A 380 -8.22 -9.04 -12.86
C ASP A 380 -8.30 -10.10 -13.98
N GLY A 381 -8.81 -9.75 -15.16
CA GLY A 381 -9.10 -10.72 -16.22
C GLY A 381 -8.66 -10.35 -17.63
N LEU A 382 -8.48 -11.37 -18.48
CA LEU A 382 -8.25 -11.23 -19.91
C LEU A 382 -9.57 -11.31 -20.71
N GLU A 383 -9.61 -10.81 -21.96
CA GLU A 383 -10.81 -10.92 -22.82
C GLU A 383 -11.26 -12.37 -23.05
N SER A 384 -10.34 -13.34 -22.91
CA SER A 384 -10.66 -14.75 -23.01
C SER A 384 -11.42 -15.30 -21.80
N GLY A 385 -11.82 -14.45 -20.84
CA GLY A 385 -12.40 -14.85 -19.56
C GLY A 385 -11.39 -15.43 -18.56
N ARG A 386 -10.09 -15.42 -18.91
CA ARG A 386 -9.04 -15.97 -18.07
C ARG A 386 -8.71 -15.02 -16.93
N VAL A 387 -8.75 -15.52 -15.70
CA VAL A 387 -8.41 -14.77 -14.49
C VAL A 387 -6.88 -14.72 -14.34
N VAL A 388 -6.35 -13.53 -14.13
CA VAL A 388 -4.93 -13.22 -13.93
C VAL A 388 -4.63 -13.00 -12.45
N SER A 389 -5.51 -12.27 -11.78
CA SER A 389 -5.42 -11.92 -10.35
C SER A 389 -6.81 -11.82 -9.75
N GLY A 390 -6.91 -11.89 -8.42
CA GLY A 390 -8.17 -11.57 -7.74
C GLY A 390 -8.51 -10.08 -7.84
N VAL A 391 -9.80 -9.75 -7.79
CA VAL A 391 -10.28 -8.35 -7.78
C VAL A 391 -9.92 -7.62 -6.47
N GLY A 392 -9.79 -8.35 -5.37
CA GLY A 392 -9.51 -7.80 -4.04
C GLY A 392 -10.59 -6.79 -3.62
N GLY A 393 -10.18 -5.76 -2.86
CA GLY A 393 -11.02 -4.61 -2.49
C GLY A 393 -10.90 -3.40 -3.40
N GLN A 394 -10.28 -3.53 -4.59
CA GLN A 394 -10.04 -2.38 -5.49
C GLN A 394 -11.33 -1.60 -5.77
N TYR A 395 -12.41 -2.30 -6.11
CA TYR A 395 -13.73 -1.69 -6.31
C TYR A 395 -14.18 -0.88 -5.09
N ASN A 396 -13.96 -1.41 -3.90
CA ASN A 396 -14.42 -0.78 -2.67
C ASN A 396 -13.67 0.53 -2.39
N PHE A 397 -12.37 0.58 -2.62
CA PHE A 397 -11.63 1.84 -2.49
C PHE A 397 -12.02 2.87 -3.55
N VAL A 398 -12.35 2.42 -4.77
CA VAL A 398 -12.94 3.30 -5.79
C VAL A 398 -14.29 3.84 -5.31
N ALA A 399 -15.17 2.99 -4.77
CA ALA A 399 -16.47 3.43 -4.23
C ALA A 399 -16.30 4.42 -3.07
N GLN A 400 -15.42 4.13 -2.11
CA GLN A 400 -15.12 5.02 -0.99
C GLN A 400 -14.60 6.39 -1.45
N ALA A 401 -13.82 6.46 -2.54
CA ALA A 401 -13.38 7.73 -3.11
C ALA A 401 -14.54 8.61 -3.60
N HIS A 402 -15.65 8.01 -4.03
CA HIS A 402 -16.85 8.75 -4.43
C HIS A 402 -17.72 9.12 -3.23
N GLU A 403 -17.68 8.34 -2.15
CA GLU A 403 -18.44 8.56 -0.92
C GLU A 403 -17.79 9.58 0.02
N LEU A 404 -16.45 9.65 0.08
CA LEU A 404 -15.71 10.63 0.86
C LEU A 404 -15.67 11.97 0.13
N GLU A 405 -15.96 13.06 0.85
CA GLU A 405 -16.09 14.41 0.31
C GLU A 405 -14.83 14.91 -0.43
N ASP A 406 -13.66 14.59 0.13
CA ASP A 406 -12.34 14.97 -0.39
C ASP A 406 -11.52 13.76 -0.86
N GLY A 407 -12.17 12.59 -0.98
CA GLY A 407 -11.57 11.34 -1.46
C GLY A 407 -11.38 11.32 -2.98
N ARG A 408 -10.31 10.67 -3.45
CA ARG A 408 -10.03 10.46 -4.88
C ARG A 408 -9.51 9.05 -5.15
N SER A 409 -10.02 8.45 -6.22
CA SER A 409 -9.52 7.20 -6.79
C SER A 409 -8.52 7.51 -7.89
N ILE A 410 -7.34 6.92 -7.79
CA ILE A 410 -6.25 7.10 -8.74
C ILE A 410 -5.90 5.73 -9.32
N LEU A 411 -6.13 5.55 -10.61
CA LEU A 411 -5.84 4.32 -11.34
C LEU A 411 -4.57 4.49 -12.16
N MET A 412 -3.53 3.75 -11.79
CA MET A 412 -2.23 3.78 -12.45
C MET A 412 -2.13 2.68 -13.50
N LEU A 413 -1.52 2.99 -14.64
CA LEU A 413 -1.16 2.01 -15.65
C LEU A 413 0.03 2.48 -16.46
N LYS A 414 0.85 1.54 -16.95
CA LYS A 414 1.80 1.84 -18.03
C LYS A 414 1.01 2.13 -19.28
N SER A 415 1.39 3.13 -20.07
CA SER A 415 0.65 3.44 -21.31
C SER A 415 0.76 2.33 -22.35
N THR A 416 1.80 1.49 -22.29
CA THR A 416 2.02 0.38 -23.22
C THR A 416 2.45 -0.90 -22.52
N ARG A 417 2.34 -2.03 -23.23
CA ARG A 417 2.89 -3.34 -22.86
C ARG A 417 3.47 -4.02 -24.10
N ASP A 418 4.43 -4.92 -23.90
CA ASP A 418 4.89 -5.80 -24.98
C ASP A 418 4.18 -7.15 -24.93
N LYS A 419 3.67 -7.60 -26.07
CA LYS A 419 3.05 -8.92 -26.24
C LYS A 419 3.60 -9.56 -27.50
N ASN A 420 4.26 -10.71 -27.36
CA ASN A 420 4.89 -11.45 -28.47
C ASN A 420 5.85 -10.59 -29.32
N GLY A 421 6.65 -9.74 -28.66
CA GLY A 421 7.58 -8.83 -29.35
C GLY A 421 6.94 -7.62 -30.02
N VAL A 422 5.63 -7.43 -29.86
CA VAL A 422 4.89 -6.28 -30.40
C VAL A 422 4.41 -5.40 -29.24
N THR A 423 4.79 -4.13 -29.27
CA THR A 423 4.28 -3.13 -28.33
C THR A 423 2.82 -2.83 -28.63
N GLN A 424 1.97 -2.80 -27.59
CA GLN A 424 0.55 -2.53 -27.66
C GLN A 424 0.18 -1.44 -26.64
N SER A 425 -0.82 -0.62 -26.96
CA SER A 425 -1.40 0.34 -26.00
C SER A 425 -2.16 -0.37 -24.88
N ASN A 426 -2.05 0.16 -23.67
CA ASN A 426 -2.92 -0.16 -22.54
C ASN A 426 -4.08 0.83 -22.38
N ILE A 427 -4.03 1.98 -23.08
CA ILE A 427 -5.19 2.84 -23.26
C ILE A 427 -5.87 2.43 -24.56
N VAL A 428 -6.98 1.71 -24.43
CA VAL A 428 -7.70 1.07 -25.53
C VAL A 428 -9.05 1.72 -25.76
N TRP A 429 -9.67 1.48 -26.91
CA TRP A 429 -11.05 1.95 -27.14
C TRP A 429 -12.06 1.13 -26.33
N ASN A 430 -11.89 -0.19 -26.32
CA ASN A 430 -12.70 -1.18 -25.61
C ASN A 430 -11.85 -2.41 -25.27
N TYR A 431 -12.30 -3.16 -24.27
CA TYR A 431 -11.74 -4.44 -23.83
C TYR A 431 -12.86 -5.35 -23.32
N GLY A 432 -12.76 -6.66 -23.58
CA GLY A 432 -13.77 -7.67 -23.23
C GLY A 432 -13.92 -8.02 -21.74
N HIS A 433 -13.29 -7.27 -20.83
CA HIS A 433 -13.38 -7.51 -19.37
C HIS A 433 -13.33 -6.19 -18.61
N ILE A 434 -14.15 -6.00 -17.57
CA ILE A 434 -14.24 -4.73 -16.83
C ILE A 434 -14.21 -5.03 -15.33
N THR A 435 -13.30 -4.39 -14.61
CA THR A 435 -13.23 -4.40 -13.15
C THR A 435 -13.86 -3.14 -12.57
N ILE A 436 -13.48 -1.97 -13.12
CA ILE A 436 -14.00 -0.66 -12.70
C ILE A 436 -14.86 -0.09 -13.82
N PRO A 437 -16.19 0.05 -13.62
CA PRO A 437 -17.07 0.60 -14.63
C PRO A 437 -16.84 2.11 -14.83
N ARG A 438 -17.06 2.60 -16.05
CA ARG A 438 -16.81 4.02 -16.43
C ARG A 438 -17.56 5.06 -15.60
N HIS A 439 -18.65 4.70 -14.94
CA HIS A 439 -19.40 5.61 -14.08
C HIS A 439 -18.66 5.93 -12.77
N LEU A 440 -17.67 5.13 -12.41
CA LEU A 440 -16.79 5.35 -11.26
C LEU A 440 -15.43 5.92 -11.66
N ARG A 441 -15.25 6.35 -12.93
CA ARG A 441 -14.00 6.96 -13.41
C ARG A 441 -13.63 8.18 -12.57
N ASP A 442 -12.34 8.29 -12.27
CA ASP A 442 -11.82 9.39 -11.45
C ASP A 442 -10.51 9.94 -12.01
N VAL A 443 -9.35 9.51 -11.53
CA VAL A 443 -8.04 9.92 -12.06
C VAL A 443 -7.31 8.74 -12.68
N TYR A 444 -6.68 8.95 -13.84
CA TYR A 444 -5.74 8.00 -14.44
C TYR A 444 -4.34 8.59 -14.49
N VAL A 445 -3.33 7.77 -14.19
CA VAL A 445 -1.92 8.17 -14.25
C VAL A 445 -1.13 7.18 -15.09
N THR A 446 -0.41 7.70 -16.09
CA THR A 446 0.63 6.97 -16.83
C THR A 446 1.97 7.67 -16.66
N GLU A 447 3.02 7.10 -17.24
CA GLU A 447 4.35 7.69 -17.31
C GLU A 447 4.39 9.03 -18.07
N TYR A 448 3.30 9.42 -18.73
CA TYR A 448 3.19 10.67 -19.49
C TYR A 448 2.33 11.74 -18.82
N GLY A 449 1.61 11.41 -17.75
CA GLY A 449 0.90 12.42 -16.96
C GLY A 449 -0.39 11.97 -16.29
N ILE A 450 -1.24 12.97 -16.00
CA ILE A 450 -2.44 12.83 -15.18
C ILE A 450 -3.69 13.18 -16.01
N ALA A 451 -4.66 12.27 -16.04
CA ALA A 451 -6.00 12.50 -16.58
C ALA A 451 -7.04 12.51 -15.45
N ASP A 452 -7.38 13.71 -14.97
CA ASP A 452 -8.53 13.93 -14.08
C ASP A 452 -9.82 13.93 -14.91
N VAL A 453 -10.69 12.93 -14.75
CA VAL A 453 -11.88 12.71 -15.59
C VAL A 453 -13.19 12.59 -14.81
N ARG A 454 -13.17 12.75 -13.48
CA ARG A 454 -14.38 12.71 -12.65
C ARG A 454 -15.36 13.80 -13.06
N GLY A 455 -16.61 13.42 -13.30
CA GLY A 455 -17.69 14.35 -13.66
C GLY A 455 -17.59 15.00 -15.06
N LYS A 456 -16.55 14.69 -15.85
CA LYS A 456 -16.35 15.25 -17.19
C LYS A 456 -17.22 14.57 -18.24
N CYS A 457 -17.53 15.27 -19.34
CA CYS A 457 -18.24 14.67 -20.47
C CYS A 457 -17.33 13.73 -21.28
N ASP A 458 -17.88 12.81 -22.08
CA ASP A 458 -17.09 11.83 -22.82
C ASP A 458 -16.04 12.47 -23.76
N LYS A 459 -16.34 13.65 -24.33
CA LYS A 459 -15.37 14.41 -25.15
C LYS A 459 -14.12 14.76 -24.37
N GLU A 460 -14.30 15.32 -23.17
CA GLU A 460 -13.21 15.74 -22.30
C GLU A 460 -12.46 14.56 -21.70
N VAL A 461 -13.16 13.45 -21.40
CA VAL A 461 -12.54 12.22 -20.91
C VAL A 461 -11.63 11.63 -21.97
N VAL A 462 -12.12 11.46 -23.20
CA VAL A 462 -11.30 10.93 -24.29
C VAL A 462 -10.12 11.85 -24.59
N ALA A 463 -10.33 13.17 -24.58
CA ALA A 463 -9.25 14.15 -24.74
C ALA A 463 -8.17 13.99 -23.66
N ALA A 464 -8.56 13.86 -22.38
CA ALA A 464 -7.63 13.67 -21.28
C ALA A 464 -6.89 12.32 -21.35
N MET A 465 -7.58 11.23 -21.70
CA MET A 465 -6.97 9.91 -21.88
C MET A 465 -5.97 9.89 -23.04
N LEU A 466 -6.23 10.62 -24.14
CA LEU A 466 -5.28 10.79 -25.23
C LEU A 466 -4.01 11.52 -24.78
N ASN A 467 -4.13 12.53 -23.91
CA ASN A 467 -2.99 13.32 -23.44
C ASN A 467 -1.98 12.51 -22.61
N ILE A 468 -2.41 11.40 -22.01
CA ILE A 468 -1.58 10.49 -21.22
C ILE A 468 -1.26 9.18 -21.95
N ALA A 469 -1.66 9.07 -23.23
CA ALA A 469 -1.31 7.93 -24.08
C ALA A 469 0.04 8.12 -24.76
N ASP A 470 0.71 7.01 -25.01
CA ASP A 470 1.92 6.93 -25.85
C ASP A 470 1.61 7.42 -27.27
N SER A 471 2.44 8.32 -27.78
CA SER A 471 2.21 9.02 -29.05
C SER A 471 2.22 8.10 -30.26
N ARG A 472 2.78 6.89 -30.16
CA ARG A 472 2.68 5.86 -31.23
C ARG A 472 1.24 5.40 -31.46
N PHE A 473 0.38 5.47 -30.44
CA PHE A 473 -1.00 4.95 -30.49
C PHE A 473 -2.08 6.04 -30.43
N GLN A 474 -1.71 7.28 -30.14
CA GLN A 474 -2.60 8.44 -30.13
C GLN A 474 -3.40 8.62 -31.44
N PRO A 475 -2.82 8.52 -32.66
CA PRO A 475 -3.56 8.75 -33.90
C PRO A 475 -4.70 7.75 -34.11
N GLU A 476 -4.45 6.46 -33.88
CA GLU A 476 -5.45 5.41 -34.03
C GLU A 476 -6.59 5.57 -33.00
N LEU A 477 -6.24 5.84 -31.74
CA LEU A 477 -7.22 6.03 -30.68
C LEU A 477 -8.09 7.28 -30.93
N MET A 478 -7.49 8.38 -31.38
CA MET A 478 -8.21 9.60 -31.76
C MET A 478 -9.14 9.37 -32.96
N ALA A 479 -8.70 8.61 -33.97
CA ALA A 479 -9.53 8.29 -35.13
C ALA A 479 -10.78 7.48 -34.73
N LYS A 480 -10.61 6.45 -33.88
CA LYS A 480 -11.74 5.67 -33.32
C LYS A 480 -12.71 6.57 -32.55
N ALA A 481 -12.20 7.49 -31.76
CA ALA A 481 -13.02 8.44 -31.00
C ALA A 481 -13.82 9.40 -31.89
N LYS A 482 -13.22 9.92 -32.97
CA LYS A 482 -13.92 10.75 -33.96
C LYS A 482 -14.99 9.96 -34.70
N GLN A 483 -14.66 8.75 -35.15
CA GLN A 483 -15.60 7.86 -35.84
C GLN A 483 -16.82 7.54 -34.95
N ALA A 484 -16.61 7.37 -33.64
CA ALA A 484 -17.67 7.11 -32.68
C ALA A 484 -18.43 8.38 -32.23
N GLY A 485 -18.16 9.56 -32.80
CA GLY A 485 -18.80 10.81 -32.44
C GLY A 485 -18.45 11.31 -31.03
N LYS A 486 -17.37 10.82 -30.42
CA LYS A 486 -16.91 11.24 -29.08
C LYS A 486 -15.96 12.43 -29.13
N LEU A 487 -15.33 12.69 -30.29
CA LEU A 487 -14.53 13.87 -30.54
C LEU A 487 -15.00 14.60 -31.81
N PRO A 488 -14.91 15.93 -31.87
CA PRO A 488 -15.09 16.70 -33.11
C PRO A 488 -14.13 16.24 -34.22
N GLY A 489 -14.58 16.35 -35.48
CA GLY A 489 -13.76 15.95 -36.64
C GLY A 489 -12.45 16.75 -36.76
N ASP A 490 -12.46 18.00 -36.34
CA ASP A 490 -11.33 18.94 -36.31
C ASP A 490 -10.50 18.88 -35.02
N TYR A 491 -10.88 18.07 -34.03
CA TYR A 491 -10.13 17.95 -32.78
C TYR A 491 -8.67 17.55 -33.04
N GLN A 492 -7.75 18.19 -32.34
CA GLN A 492 -6.33 17.86 -32.32
C GLN A 492 -5.88 17.73 -30.87
N ILE A 493 -5.02 16.74 -30.60
CA ILE A 493 -4.33 16.62 -29.31
C ILE A 493 -3.50 17.88 -29.08
N PRO A 494 -3.47 18.52 -27.89
CA PRO A 494 -2.63 19.69 -27.66
C PRO A 494 -1.14 19.37 -27.86
N GLU A 495 -0.37 20.32 -28.38
CA GLU A 495 1.03 20.11 -28.82
C GLU A 495 1.92 19.51 -27.72
N GLN A 496 1.78 20.00 -26.48
CA GLN A 496 2.55 19.56 -25.32
C GLN A 496 2.35 18.07 -24.92
N PHE A 497 1.39 17.38 -25.54
CA PHE A 497 1.09 15.96 -25.33
C PHE A 497 1.34 15.09 -26.56
N ARG A 498 1.89 15.63 -27.66
CA ARG A 498 2.14 14.88 -28.92
C ARG A 498 3.48 14.16 -28.98
N ASN A 499 4.32 14.31 -27.95
CA ASN A 499 5.68 13.75 -27.88
C ASN A 499 5.86 12.79 -26.69
N ASN A 500 4.83 12.01 -26.40
CA ASN A 500 4.82 11.01 -25.33
C ASN A 500 5.52 9.73 -25.81
N TYR A 501 6.85 9.71 -25.72
CA TYR A 501 7.68 8.58 -26.13
C TYR A 501 8.61 8.11 -25.00
N PRO A 502 8.89 6.79 -24.86
CA PRO A 502 9.75 6.28 -23.80
C PRO A 502 11.16 6.88 -23.81
N GLU A 503 11.71 7.16 -25.00
CA GLU A 503 13.05 7.72 -25.17
C GLU A 503 13.18 9.13 -24.56
N GLN A 504 12.08 9.90 -24.56
CA GLN A 504 12.04 11.23 -23.95
C GLN A 504 12.13 11.14 -22.42
N LEU A 505 11.47 10.15 -21.83
CA LEU A 505 11.50 9.93 -20.38
C LEU A 505 12.92 9.57 -19.91
N GLU A 506 13.60 8.69 -20.64
CA GLU A 506 14.99 8.33 -20.33
C GLU A 506 15.95 9.51 -20.45
N ALA A 507 15.83 10.29 -21.52
CA ALA A 507 16.70 11.45 -21.75
C ALA A 507 16.58 12.48 -20.62
N VAL A 508 15.37 12.72 -20.10
CA VAL A 508 15.13 13.69 -19.03
C VAL A 508 15.56 13.15 -17.66
N LEU A 509 15.41 11.86 -17.38
CA LEU A 509 15.81 11.29 -16.08
C LEU A 509 17.31 10.99 -15.97
N ALA A 510 18.03 10.82 -17.09
CA ALA A 510 19.46 10.47 -17.08
C ALA A 510 20.34 11.45 -16.25
N PRO A 511 20.20 12.79 -16.36
CA PRO A 511 20.97 13.72 -15.52
C PRO A 511 20.67 13.59 -14.02
N TYR A 512 19.45 13.22 -13.65
CA TYR A 512 19.05 13.02 -12.26
C TYR A 512 19.58 11.70 -11.70
N ARG A 513 19.58 10.65 -12.50
CA ARG A 513 20.22 9.37 -12.14
C ARG A 513 21.70 9.50 -11.92
N ALA A 514 22.39 10.31 -12.72
CA ALA A 514 23.80 10.61 -12.51
C ALA A 514 24.08 11.28 -11.15
N LYS A 515 23.06 11.91 -10.54
CA LYS A 515 23.10 12.49 -9.19
C LYS A 515 22.57 11.55 -8.09
N GLY A 516 22.29 10.28 -8.42
CA GLY A 516 21.81 9.27 -7.46
C GLY A 516 20.29 9.24 -7.25
N MET A 517 19.50 9.97 -8.04
CA MET A 517 18.03 9.87 -7.99
C MET A 517 17.49 8.71 -8.85
N PHE A 518 16.25 8.30 -8.60
CA PHE A 518 15.54 7.22 -9.32
C PHE A 518 16.29 5.87 -9.30
N PRO A 519 16.63 5.34 -8.11
CA PRO A 519 17.33 4.05 -7.98
C PRO A 519 16.42 2.88 -8.40
N ALA A 520 17.02 1.74 -8.75
CA ALA A 520 16.27 0.55 -9.11
C ALA A 520 15.48 -0.05 -7.94
N PHE A 521 15.95 0.12 -6.69
CA PHE A 521 15.34 -0.44 -5.49
C PHE A 521 15.25 0.63 -4.40
N PRO A 522 14.33 1.60 -4.50
CA PRO A 522 14.20 2.68 -3.52
C PRO A 522 13.78 2.17 -2.14
N CYS A 523 12.87 1.18 -2.08
CA CYS A 523 12.44 0.48 -0.87
C CYS A 523 13.37 -0.69 -0.49
N GLY A 524 14.66 -0.63 -0.87
CA GLY A 524 15.63 -1.69 -0.59
C GLY A 524 15.36 -3.01 -1.31
N THR A 525 16.20 -4.00 -1.01
CA THR A 525 16.16 -5.33 -1.64
C THR A 525 16.81 -6.37 -0.73
N ASP A 526 16.22 -7.56 -0.67
CA ASP A 526 16.80 -8.72 0.03
C ASP A 526 17.95 -9.36 -0.76
N PHE A 527 18.13 -9.00 -2.05
CA PHE A 527 19.27 -9.43 -2.86
C PHE A 527 20.58 -8.83 -2.36
N THR A 528 21.64 -9.66 -2.27
CA THR A 528 22.99 -9.15 -2.03
C THR A 528 23.52 -8.37 -3.24
N THR A 529 24.57 -7.58 -3.06
CA THR A 529 25.25 -6.87 -4.17
C THR A 529 25.65 -7.85 -5.28
N GLU A 530 26.12 -9.04 -4.92
CA GLU A 530 26.48 -10.09 -5.87
C GLU A 530 25.26 -10.61 -6.63
N GLU A 531 24.14 -10.83 -5.95
CA GLU A 531 22.90 -11.32 -6.58
C GLU A 531 22.29 -10.28 -7.53
N LEU A 532 22.39 -8.99 -7.22
CA LEU A 532 21.97 -7.91 -8.11
C LEU A 532 22.81 -7.85 -9.38
N VAL A 533 24.14 -7.97 -9.26
CA VAL A 533 25.05 -8.04 -10.40
C VAL A 533 24.75 -9.28 -11.24
N VAL A 534 24.56 -10.43 -10.60
CA VAL A 534 24.20 -11.69 -11.27
C VAL A 534 22.89 -11.55 -12.04
N ALA A 535 21.84 -11.01 -11.42
CA ALA A 535 20.54 -10.82 -12.05
C ALA A 535 20.64 -9.91 -13.29
N ARG A 536 21.45 -8.84 -13.22
CA ARG A 536 21.73 -7.95 -14.36
C ARG A 536 22.42 -8.70 -15.49
N CYS A 537 23.47 -9.47 -15.19
CA CYS A 537 24.19 -10.27 -16.18
C CYS A 537 23.28 -11.31 -16.83
N LEU A 538 22.49 -12.06 -16.06
CA LEU A 538 21.53 -13.04 -16.59
C LEU A 538 20.50 -12.42 -17.53
N LYS A 539 19.99 -11.22 -17.20
CA LYS A 539 19.05 -10.50 -18.07
C LYS A 539 19.70 -10.09 -19.40
N ALA A 540 20.94 -9.60 -19.37
CA ALA A 540 21.70 -9.25 -20.57
C ALA A 540 22.03 -10.50 -21.41
N MET A 541 22.40 -11.59 -20.76
CA MET A 541 22.65 -12.89 -21.39
C MET A 541 21.42 -13.40 -22.13
N LYS A 542 20.22 -13.31 -21.54
CA LYS A 542 18.98 -13.79 -22.17
C LYS A 542 18.74 -13.16 -23.55
N ALA A 543 19.00 -11.86 -23.70
CA ALA A 543 18.87 -11.17 -24.99
C ALA A 543 19.98 -11.59 -25.99
N LYS A 544 21.14 -12.00 -25.48
CA LYS A 544 22.32 -12.39 -26.26
C LYS A 544 22.27 -13.86 -26.69
N THR A 545 21.68 -14.75 -25.89
CA THR A 545 21.52 -16.19 -26.19
C THR A 545 20.50 -16.45 -27.30
N GLU A 546 19.61 -15.51 -27.61
CA GLU A 546 18.72 -15.61 -28.78
C GLU A 546 19.47 -15.48 -30.12
N LYS A 547 20.68 -14.92 -30.12
CA LYS A 547 21.49 -14.72 -31.34
C LYS A 547 22.48 -15.88 -31.55
N LYS A 548 22.26 -16.66 -32.61
CA LYS A 548 23.16 -17.78 -33.01
C LYS A 548 24.64 -17.37 -33.14
N SER A 549 24.91 -16.15 -33.59
CA SER A 549 26.27 -15.60 -33.70
C SER A 549 26.98 -15.47 -32.36
N THR A 550 26.24 -15.14 -31.29
CA THR A 550 26.79 -14.96 -29.95
C THR A 550 27.15 -16.31 -29.33
N ILE A 551 26.28 -17.31 -29.52
CA ILE A 551 26.57 -18.70 -29.11
C ILE A 551 27.81 -19.25 -29.82
N ALA A 552 27.95 -19.00 -31.14
CA ALA A 552 29.13 -19.42 -31.89
C ALA A 552 30.44 -18.78 -31.37
N LYS A 553 30.41 -17.49 -31.03
CA LYS A 553 31.56 -16.80 -30.42
C LYS A 553 31.89 -17.36 -29.03
N ALA A 554 30.87 -17.65 -28.22
CA ALA A 554 31.05 -18.25 -26.90
C ALA A 554 31.67 -19.65 -27.00
N LEU A 555 31.25 -20.48 -27.97
CA LEU A 555 31.85 -21.79 -28.26
C LEU A 555 33.34 -21.70 -28.61
N ILE A 556 33.74 -20.72 -29.42
CA ILE A 556 35.16 -20.49 -29.74
C ILE A 556 35.96 -20.14 -28.47
N LYS A 557 35.41 -19.26 -27.62
CA LYS A 557 36.03 -18.91 -26.34
C LYS A 557 36.11 -20.11 -25.39
N VAL A 558 35.11 -20.99 -25.34
CA VAL A 558 35.17 -22.22 -24.53
C VAL A 558 36.37 -23.09 -24.94
N LEU A 559 36.67 -23.21 -26.24
CA LEU A 559 37.84 -23.95 -26.74
C LEU A 559 39.18 -23.32 -26.33
N GLN A 560 39.21 -22.02 -26.07
CA GLN A 560 40.39 -21.29 -25.61
C GLN A 560 40.65 -21.47 -24.10
N ASN A 561 39.73 -22.11 -23.37
CA ASN A 561 39.81 -22.37 -21.93
C ASN A 561 40.23 -21.14 -21.10
N PRO A 562 39.47 -20.02 -21.16
CA PRO A 562 39.83 -18.78 -20.50
C PRO A 562 39.94 -18.98 -18.99
N ALA A 563 41.01 -18.44 -18.41
CA ALA A 563 41.15 -18.38 -16.97
C ALA A 563 40.00 -17.58 -16.36
N THR A 564 39.48 -18.03 -15.22
CA THR A 564 38.42 -17.30 -14.51
C THR A 564 39.06 -16.35 -13.51
N PRO A 565 38.85 -15.03 -13.66
CA PRO A 565 39.34 -14.07 -12.69
C PRO A 565 38.77 -14.36 -11.30
N GLU A 566 39.59 -14.27 -10.25
CA GLU A 566 39.15 -14.54 -8.87
C GLU A 566 37.95 -13.66 -8.47
N GLN A 567 37.96 -12.40 -8.92
CA GLN A 567 36.86 -11.45 -8.72
C GLN A 567 35.50 -11.92 -9.30
N HIS A 568 35.49 -12.82 -10.28
CA HIS A 568 34.24 -13.35 -10.87
C HIS A 568 33.70 -14.58 -10.11
N LEU A 569 34.51 -15.25 -9.28
CA LEU A 569 34.13 -16.49 -8.60
C LEU A 569 32.90 -16.36 -7.68
N PRO A 570 32.76 -15.29 -6.85
CA PRO A 570 31.57 -15.14 -6.00
C PRO A 570 30.27 -15.07 -6.80
N TYR A 571 30.29 -14.47 -7.99
CA TYR A 571 29.13 -14.32 -8.86
C TYR A 571 28.80 -15.61 -9.62
N LEU A 572 29.84 -16.31 -10.12
CA LEU A 572 29.67 -17.60 -10.80
C LEU A 572 29.15 -18.69 -9.86
N ALA A 573 29.58 -18.69 -8.59
CA ALA A 573 29.10 -19.62 -7.59
C ALA A 573 27.58 -19.47 -7.32
N ARG A 574 27.03 -18.24 -7.37
CA ARG A 574 25.59 -17.99 -7.17
C ARG A 574 24.69 -18.62 -8.23
N VAL A 575 25.23 -18.87 -9.43
CA VAL A 575 24.53 -19.53 -10.55
C VAL A 575 25.08 -20.91 -10.86
N GLN A 576 25.93 -21.46 -9.99
CA GLN A 576 26.54 -22.79 -10.16
C GLN A 576 27.38 -22.93 -11.45
N LEU A 577 28.02 -21.83 -11.88
CA LEU A 577 28.89 -21.79 -13.07
C LEU A 577 30.38 -21.70 -12.72
N ASP A 578 30.73 -21.75 -11.43
CA ASP A 578 32.10 -21.82 -10.94
C ASP A 578 32.77 -23.17 -11.30
N ASN A 579 31.97 -24.25 -11.36
CA ASN A 579 32.40 -25.57 -11.81
C ASN A 579 31.43 -26.21 -12.84
N PRO A 580 31.49 -25.80 -14.13
CA PRO A 580 30.56 -26.23 -15.17
C PRO A 580 30.80 -27.69 -15.58
N ASN A 581 29.74 -28.49 -15.57
CA ASN A 581 29.83 -29.94 -15.76
C ASN A 581 29.53 -30.39 -17.20
N ASN A 582 28.86 -29.55 -17.99
CA ASN A 582 28.50 -29.85 -19.37
C ASN A 582 28.87 -28.69 -20.33
N LEU A 583 28.66 -28.88 -21.64
CA LEU A 583 29.01 -27.86 -22.65
C LEU A 583 28.12 -26.61 -22.56
N GLU A 584 26.85 -26.77 -22.17
CA GLU A 584 25.90 -25.68 -22.00
C GLU A 584 26.33 -24.77 -20.83
N ASP A 585 26.70 -25.35 -19.69
CA ASP A 585 27.24 -24.63 -18.52
C ASP A 585 28.53 -23.90 -18.88
N LYS A 586 29.40 -24.50 -19.71
CA LYS A 586 30.65 -23.85 -20.16
C LYS A 586 30.37 -22.64 -21.04
N ILE A 587 29.39 -22.73 -21.94
CA ILE A 587 28.95 -21.59 -22.77
C ILE A 587 28.32 -20.51 -21.88
N ALA A 588 27.43 -20.90 -20.96
CA ALA A 588 26.80 -19.99 -20.01
C ALA A 588 27.84 -19.27 -19.13
N ARG A 589 28.86 -19.98 -18.64
CA ARG A 589 29.98 -19.42 -17.87
C ARG A 589 30.73 -18.36 -18.66
N VAL A 590 31.10 -18.63 -19.91
CA VAL A 590 31.82 -17.65 -20.76
C VAL A 590 30.98 -16.41 -21.00
N LEU A 591 29.70 -16.58 -21.32
CA LEU A 591 28.77 -15.45 -21.50
C LEU A 591 28.59 -14.65 -20.21
N MET A 592 28.48 -15.34 -19.06
CA MET A 592 28.38 -14.71 -17.75
C MET A 592 29.64 -13.91 -17.42
N MET A 593 30.83 -14.44 -17.71
CA MET A 593 32.09 -13.75 -17.50
C MET A 593 32.22 -12.50 -18.38
N ASP A 594 31.79 -12.58 -19.66
CA ASP A 594 31.77 -11.42 -20.56
C ASP A 594 30.85 -10.30 -20.05
N GLU A 595 29.69 -10.64 -19.45
CA GLU A 595 28.81 -9.64 -18.85
C GLU A 595 29.39 -9.10 -17.53
N LEU A 596 29.96 -9.95 -16.68
CA LEU A 596 30.60 -9.53 -15.42
C LEU A 596 31.73 -8.55 -15.68
N GLU A 597 32.55 -8.79 -16.71
CA GLU A 597 33.62 -7.89 -17.11
C GLU A 597 33.11 -6.52 -17.57
N GLN A 598 31.89 -6.43 -18.11
CA GLN A 598 31.26 -5.15 -18.49
C GLN A 598 30.59 -4.42 -17.32
N VAL A 599 30.24 -5.15 -16.25
CA VAL A 599 29.52 -4.59 -15.10
C VAL A 599 30.46 -4.21 -13.96
N LEU A 600 31.60 -4.92 -13.83
CA LEU A 600 32.57 -4.73 -12.76
C LEU A 600 33.73 -3.77 -13.12
N ASN A 601 33.97 -3.55 -14.42
CA ASN A 601 34.88 -2.52 -14.93
C ASN A 601 34.10 -1.25 -15.27
#